data_AF-A0A6H5J079-F1
#
_entry.id   AF-A0A6H5J079-F1
#
_cell.length_a   1.000
_cell.length_b   1.000
_cell.length_c   1.000
_cell.angle_alpha   90.00
_cell.angle_beta   90.00
_cell.angle_gamma   90.00
#
_symmetry.space_group_name_H-M   'P 1'
#
loop_
_entity.id
_entity.type
_entity.pdbx_description
1 polymer ?
#
loop_
_entity_poly.entity_id
_entity_poly.type
_entity_poly.pdbx_seq_one_letter_code
_entity_poly.pdbx_strand_id
1 'polypeptide(L)'
;MKKLKKQQKQLQQKQCRSRAGFVVGTVGRVGEEYARNDGAAADRQDCSVEQMDTRKSTQIPQRYRRNSAEMEDSVRWIWTDEKRTQGPEERVAEYVICVQSVLRKLRPELDVQTQLDYLHVGMLPDLQKMVCRKYLRSVDDLMQEALEAENTIKKADQYRAPTSDETTLPELKYSPGKREETSYRISSLSNPNDEVSTLMQAQIEVTQRLSESVKELQSRLTSLEERFGEKKQTELLQRIFESITELQNYNCNPSGKPDGRKHQEKRKSTQQRKNVSSTQQAGMETLESR
;
A
#
# COMPACT_ATOMS: atom_id res chain seq x y z
N MET A 1 -6.76 -44.16 -22.11
CA MET A 1 -6.49 -44.69 -20.75
C MET A 1 -5.09 -44.37 -20.21
N LYS A 2 -3.98 -44.80 -20.84
CA LYS A 2 -2.61 -44.57 -20.28
C LYS A 2 -2.19 -43.08 -20.17
N LYS A 3 -2.62 -42.23 -21.11
CA LYS A 3 -2.34 -40.76 -21.07
C LYS A 3 -3.07 -40.05 -19.92
N LEU A 4 -4.30 -40.48 -19.60
CA LEU A 4 -5.11 -39.90 -18.52
C LEU A 4 -4.48 -40.18 -17.14
N LYS A 5 -4.02 -41.42 -16.92
CA LYS A 5 -3.31 -41.79 -15.68
C LYS A 5 -2.00 -41.02 -15.49
N LYS A 6 -1.31 -40.66 -16.58
CA LYS A 6 -0.07 -39.85 -16.52
C LYS A 6 -0.36 -38.40 -16.14
N GLN A 7 -1.42 -37.80 -16.66
CA GLN A 7 -1.83 -36.43 -16.27
C GLN A 7 -2.31 -36.37 -14.82
N GLN A 8 -3.09 -37.36 -14.36
CA GLN A 8 -3.58 -37.40 -12.98
C GLN A 8 -2.44 -37.53 -11.96
N LYS A 9 -1.39 -38.32 -12.29
CA LYS A 9 -0.20 -38.45 -11.43
C LYS A 9 0.62 -37.16 -11.36
N GLN A 10 0.69 -36.37 -12.44
CA GLN A 10 1.37 -35.08 -12.43
C GLN A 10 0.62 -34.01 -11.62
N LEU A 11 -0.71 -34.04 -11.63
CA LEU A 11 -1.55 -33.15 -10.81
C LEU A 11 -1.39 -33.45 -9.31
N GLN A 12 -1.38 -34.72 -8.91
CA GLN A 12 -1.15 -35.10 -7.51
C GLN A 12 0.26 -34.71 -7.03
N GLN A 13 1.28 -34.84 -7.88
CA GLN A 13 2.64 -34.47 -7.52
C GLN A 13 2.83 -32.96 -7.33
N LYS A 14 2.07 -32.11 -8.04
CA LYS A 14 2.07 -30.66 -7.82
C LYS A 14 1.38 -30.27 -6.52
N GLN A 15 0.32 -30.97 -6.12
CA GLN A 15 -0.39 -30.68 -4.86
C GLN A 15 0.44 -31.02 -3.61
N CYS A 16 1.29 -32.06 -3.66
CA CYS A 16 2.15 -32.41 -2.53
C CYS A 16 3.29 -31.39 -2.27
N ARG A 17 3.72 -30.62 -3.29
CA ARG A 17 4.77 -29.59 -3.11
C ARG A 17 4.25 -28.29 -2.49
N SER A 18 2.95 -28.03 -2.53
CA SER A 18 2.38 -26.78 -2.00
C SER A 18 2.14 -26.80 -0.49
N ARG A 19 2.26 -27.96 0.17
CA ARG A 19 1.83 -28.15 1.57
C ARG A 19 2.99 -28.24 2.58
N ALA A 20 4.23 -28.03 2.13
CA ALA A 20 5.44 -28.12 2.96
C ALA A 20 5.97 -26.77 3.48
N GLY A 21 5.21 -25.68 3.36
CA GLY A 21 5.70 -24.32 3.65
C GLY A 21 4.98 -23.56 4.77
N PHE A 22 4.22 -24.20 5.65
CA PHE A 22 3.52 -23.49 6.74
C PHE A 22 3.69 -24.25 8.05
N VAL A 23 4.86 -24.11 8.67
CA VAL A 23 5.08 -24.45 10.07
C VAL A 23 4.60 -23.24 10.88
N VAL A 24 3.40 -23.36 11.44
CA VAL A 24 2.85 -22.41 12.41
C VAL A 24 3.64 -22.55 13.71
N GLY A 25 4.46 -21.55 14.01
CA GLY A 25 5.05 -21.38 15.33
C GLY A 25 3.95 -21.14 16.36
N THR A 26 3.82 -22.08 17.29
CA THR A 26 2.99 -21.95 18.48
C THR A 26 3.59 -20.90 19.40
N VAL A 27 2.85 -19.81 19.64
CA VAL A 27 3.22 -18.80 20.64
C VAL A 27 2.94 -19.39 22.02
N GLY A 28 4.02 -19.79 22.68
CA GLY A 28 4.03 -20.19 24.08
C GLY A 28 3.84 -19.00 25.01
N ARG A 29 2.79 -19.12 25.84
CA ARG A 29 2.68 -18.71 27.25
C ARG A 29 3.96 -18.05 27.82
N VAL A 30 3.95 -16.72 27.94
CA VAL A 30 4.95 -15.98 28.72
C VAL A 30 4.52 -16.03 30.19
N GLY A 31 5.16 -16.91 30.94
CA GLY A 31 5.17 -16.90 32.40
C GLY A 31 6.39 -16.14 32.90
N GLU A 32 6.17 -15.39 33.96
CA GLU A 32 7.18 -14.73 34.80
C GLU A 32 8.33 -15.67 35.16
N GLU A 33 9.57 -15.19 35.01
CA GLU A 33 10.64 -15.55 35.94
C GLU A 33 11.79 -14.53 35.85
N TYR A 34 11.89 -13.68 36.88
CA TYR A 34 13.07 -12.91 37.19
C TYR A 34 14.10 -13.85 37.84
N ALA A 35 15.21 -14.12 37.17
CA ALA A 35 16.41 -14.59 37.84
C ALA A 35 17.69 -14.21 37.08
N ARG A 36 18.49 -13.40 37.78
CA ARG A 36 19.95 -13.23 37.72
C ARG A 36 20.67 -14.17 36.75
N ASN A 37 21.49 -13.60 35.87
CA ASN A 37 22.76 -14.23 35.51
C ASN A 37 23.84 -13.17 35.33
N ASP A 38 24.76 -13.21 36.28
CA ASP A 38 26.05 -12.54 36.27
C ASP A 38 26.94 -13.06 35.13
N GLY A 39 27.74 -12.16 34.59
CA GLY A 39 29.11 -12.40 34.13
C GLY A 39 29.39 -13.62 33.26
N ALA A 40 29.31 -13.44 31.94
CA ALA A 40 30.12 -14.22 31.01
C ALA A 40 30.76 -13.28 29.98
N ALA A 41 31.98 -12.85 30.29
CA ALA A 41 32.90 -12.25 29.34
C ALA A 41 33.26 -13.32 28.30
N ALA A 42 32.62 -13.29 27.14
CA ALA A 42 32.98 -14.12 26.00
C ALA A 42 33.78 -13.29 24.99
N ASP A 43 35.03 -13.69 24.86
CA ASP A 43 35.96 -13.54 23.74
C ASP A 43 35.54 -12.60 22.61
N ARG A 44 36.17 -11.43 22.58
CA ARG A 44 36.37 -10.66 21.36
C ARG A 44 37.30 -11.47 20.45
N GLN A 45 36.70 -12.16 19.47
CA GLN A 45 37.44 -12.58 18.28
C GLN A 45 37.89 -11.33 17.53
N ASP A 46 39.18 -11.05 17.62
CA ASP A 46 39.88 -10.13 16.73
C ASP A 46 39.75 -10.64 15.28
N CYS A 47 38.77 -10.09 14.57
CA CYS A 47 38.72 -10.14 13.12
C CYS A 47 39.92 -9.34 12.60
N SER A 48 41.03 -10.04 12.43
CA SER A 48 42.19 -9.58 11.68
C SER A 48 41.70 -9.21 10.28
N VAL A 49 41.51 -7.91 10.06
CA VAL A 49 41.21 -7.32 8.77
C VAL A 49 42.41 -7.62 7.88
N GLU A 50 42.26 -8.61 6.99
CA GLU A 50 43.18 -8.78 5.87
C GLU A 50 43.24 -7.44 5.12
N GLN A 51 44.41 -6.81 5.16
CA GLN A 51 44.73 -5.63 4.40
C GLN A 51 44.64 -5.99 2.91
N MET A 52 43.44 -5.88 2.34
CA MET A 52 43.27 -5.93 0.90
C MET A 52 43.95 -4.70 0.30
N ASP A 53 44.97 -4.96 -0.50
CA ASP A 53 45.69 -4.02 -1.33
C ASP A 53 44.73 -3.12 -2.13
N THR A 54 44.54 -1.88 -1.68
CA THR A 54 43.74 -0.84 -2.34
C THR A 54 44.44 -0.23 -3.56
N ARG A 55 45.46 -0.91 -4.12
CA ARG A 55 46.30 -0.43 -5.23
C ARG A 55 45.68 -0.61 -6.62
N LYS A 56 44.36 -0.43 -6.74
CA LYS A 56 43.70 -0.08 -8.00
C LYS A 56 42.59 0.93 -7.69
N SER A 57 42.98 2.08 -7.14
CA SER A 57 42.17 3.28 -7.09
C SER A 57 41.89 3.73 -8.52
N THR A 58 40.84 3.16 -9.12
CA THR A 58 40.22 3.64 -10.36
C THR A 58 39.99 5.13 -10.17
N GLN A 59 40.77 5.97 -10.87
CA GLN A 59 40.59 7.42 -10.84
C GLN A 59 39.19 7.72 -11.37
N ILE A 60 38.24 7.91 -10.44
CA ILE A 60 36.93 8.45 -10.79
C ILE A 60 37.20 9.86 -11.34
N PRO A 61 36.80 10.15 -12.59
CA PRO A 61 37.09 11.44 -13.22
C PRO A 61 36.58 12.58 -12.33
N GLN A 62 37.45 13.56 -12.02
CA GLN A 62 37.14 14.65 -11.09
C GLN A 62 35.90 15.48 -11.47
N ARG A 63 35.41 15.38 -12.72
CA ARG A 63 34.15 16.00 -13.16
C ARG A 63 32.91 15.47 -12.44
N TYR A 64 32.92 14.23 -11.94
CA TYR A 64 31.77 13.69 -11.19
C TYR A 64 31.71 14.18 -9.72
N ARG A 65 32.84 14.65 -9.17
CA ARG A 65 32.92 15.05 -7.76
C ARG A 65 32.30 16.42 -7.47
N ARG A 66 32.36 17.37 -8.42
CA ARG A 66 31.72 18.69 -8.27
C ARG A 66 30.20 18.62 -8.35
N ASN A 67 29.65 17.73 -9.18
CA ASN A 67 28.21 17.61 -9.34
C ASN A 67 27.54 16.91 -8.14
N SER A 68 28.28 16.12 -7.35
CA SER A 68 27.73 15.44 -6.16
C SER A 68 27.38 16.42 -5.04
N ALA A 69 28.19 17.47 -4.82
CA ALA A 69 27.93 18.45 -3.76
C ALA A 69 26.74 19.37 -4.09
N GLU A 70 26.63 19.84 -5.34
CA GLU A 70 25.50 20.66 -5.80
C GLU A 70 24.17 19.87 -5.84
N MET A 71 24.28 18.55 -6.08
CA MET A 71 23.16 17.61 -6.04
C MET A 71 22.73 17.31 -4.60
N GLU A 72 23.68 17.10 -3.69
CA GLU A 72 23.40 17.02 -2.25
C GLU A 72 22.72 18.29 -1.77
N ASP A 73 23.15 19.47 -2.24
CA ASP A 73 22.52 20.75 -1.89
C ASP A 73 21.13 20.94 -2.50
N SER A 74 20.84 20.42 -3.70
CA SER A 74 19.49 20.47 -4.29
C SER A 74 18.52 19.48 -3.63
N VAL A 75 18.97 18.27 -3.32
CA VAL A 75 18.20 17.29 -2.53
C VAL A 75 17.99 17.82 -1.12
N ARG A 76 19.01 18.46 -0.55
CA ARG A 76 18.95 19.15 0.75
C ARG A 76 17.94 20.30 0.68
N TRP A 77 17.96 21.18 -0.33
CA TRP A 77 17.04 22.34 -0.41
C TRP A 77 15.56 21.95 -0.57
N ILE A 78 15.26 20.89 -1.32
CA ILE A 78 13.88 20.38 -1.45
C ILE A 78 13.38 19.82 -0.09
N TRP A 79 14.30 19.48 0.82
CA TRP A 79 13.99 18.70 2.03
C TRP A 79 14.34 19.37 3.36
N THR A 80 15.14 20.45 3.38
CA THR A 80 15.63 21.09 4.62
C THR A 80 14.63 22.01 5.24
N ASP A 81 13.74 22.63 4.46
CA ASP A 81 12.84 23.62 5.03
C ASP A 81 11.53 22.99 5.54
N GLU A 82 11.10 21.86 5.00
CA GLU A 82 10.00 21.06 5.53
C GLU A 82 10.23 19.58 5.18
N LYS A 83 10.84 18.81 6.10
CA LYS A 83 10.79 17.34 6.02
C LYS A 83 9.32 16.97 6.02
N ARG A 84 8.73 16.64 4.86
CA ARG A 84 7.34 16.21 4.80
C ARG A 84 7.18 14.98 5.69
N THR A 85 6.56 15.18 6.84
CA THR A 85 6.11 14.12 7.74
C THR A 85 4.66 13.80 7.42
N GLN A 86 4.28 12.55 7.69
CA GLN A 86 2.90 12.10 7.62
C GLN A 86 2.04 12.92 8.59
N GLY A 87 0.95 13.49 8.09
CA GLY A 87 -0.04 14.18 8.92
C GLY A 87 -0.81 13.21 9.84
N PRO A 88 -1.40 13.68 10.95
CA PRO A 88 -2.12 12.81 11.90
C PRO A 88 -3.36 12.13 11.29
N GLU A 89 -3.98 12.76 10.29
CA GLU A 89 -5.15 12.21 9.57
C GLU A 89 -4.78 11.66 8.18
N GLU A 90 -3.50 11.77 7.79
CA GLU A 90 -3.04 11.33 6.48
C GLU A 90 -2.82 9.82 6.49
N ARG A 91 -3.47 9.11 5.57
CA ARG A 91 -3.26 7.67 5.41
C ARG A 91 -1.84 7.38 4.94
N VAL A 92 -1.26 6.30 5.44
CA VAL A 92 0.14 5.96 5.11
C VAL A 92 0.36 5.77 3.61
N ALA A 93 -0.64 5.23 2.90
CA ALA A 93 -0.55 5.08 1.44
C ALA A 93 -0.47 6.42 0.70
N GLU A 94 -1.27 7.41 1.11
CA GLU A 94 -1.28 8.74 0.51
C GLU A 94 0.05 9.46 0.75
N TYR A 95 0.55 9.37 1.99
CA TYR A 95 1.86 9.88 2.38
C TYR A 95 2.98 9.30 1.52
N VAL A 96 3.08 7.95 1.45
CA VAL A 96 4.16 7.27 0.72
C VAL A 96 4.09 7.59 -0.78
N ILE A 97 2.89 7.58 -1.39
CA ILE A 97 2.72 7.93 -2.82
C ILE A 97 3.20 9.38 -3.07
N CYS A 98 2.80 10.32 -2.21
CA CYS A 98 3.17 11.72 -2.34
C CYS A 98 4.69 11.89 -2.27
N VAL A 99 5.32 11.37 -1.22
CA VAL A 99 6.77 11.45 -1.01
C VAL A 99 7.53 10.75 -2.14
N GLN A 100 7.13 9.54 -2.52
CA GLN A 100 7.77 8.79 -3.60
C GLN A 100 7.70 9.55 -4.94
N SER A 101 6.60 10.26 -5.22
CA SER A 101 6.47 11.08 -6.43
C SER A 101 7.48 12.23 -6.49
N VAL A 102 7.88 12.77 -5.33
CA VAL A 102 8.92 13.79 -5.22
C VAL A 102 10.30 13.13 -5.36
N LEU A 103 10.56 12.03 -4.65
CA LEU A 103 11.84 11.31 -4.71
C LEU A 103 12.19 10.84 -6.12
N ARG A 104 11.21 10.40 -6.92
CA ARG A 104 11.39 10.00 -8.32
C ARG A 104 11.77 11.15 -9.26
N LYS A 105 11.49 12.40 -8.89
CA LYS A 105 11.86 13.57 -9.69
C LYS A 105 13.31 14.01 -9.45
N LEU A 106 13.94 13.50 -8.39
CA LEU A 106 15.34 13.79 -8.10
C LEU A 106 16.23 13.19 -9.19
N ARG A 107 17.21 13.97 -9.65
CA ARG A 107 18.21 13.54 -10.63
C ARG A 107 19.60 13.75 -10.05
N PRO A 108 20.42 12.69 -9.95
CA PRO A 108 20.09 11.28 -10.16
C PRO A 108 19.09 10.76 -9.11
N GLU A 109 18.41 9.67 -9.44
CA GLU A 109 17.47 9.01 -8.53
C GLU A 109 18.23 8.47 -7.32
N LEU A 110 17.61 8.58 -6.13
CA LEU A 110 18.19 8.06 -4.90
C LEU A 110 18.20 6.53 -4.91
N ASP A 111 19.18 5.93 -4.24
CA ASP A 111 19.18 4.49 -4.00
C ASP A 111 17.94 4.06 -3.19
N VAL A 112 17.44 2.86 -3.46
CA VAL A 112 16.21 2.33 -2.84
C VAL A 112 16.32 2.30 -1.32
N GLN A 113 17.49 1.97 -0.75
CA GLN A 113 17.65 1.96 0.71
C GLN A 113 17.52 3.36 1.31
N THR A 114 18.10 4.34 0.63
CA THR A 114 18.01 5.74 1.04
C THR A 114 16.56 6.24 0.94
N GLN A 115 15.83 5.88 -0.12
CA GLN A 115 14.40 6.20 -0.24
C GLN A 115 13.58 5.61 0.91
N LEU A 116 13.86 4.36 1.29
CA LEU A 116 13.19 3.69 2.41
C LEU A 116 13.49 4.35 3.76
N ASP A 117 14.72 4.78 3.99
CA ASP A 117 15.09 5.52 5.21
C ASP A 117 14.31 6.84 5.30
N TYR A 118 14.21 7.57 4.18
CA TYR A 118 13.45 8.81 4.13
C TYR A 118 11.96 8.61 4.37
N LEU A 119 11.35 7.64 3.70
CA LEU A 119 9.95 7.31 3.87
C LEU A 119 9.67 6.88 5.32
N HIS A 120 10.51 6.00 5.89
CA HIS A 120 10.30 5.46 7.24
C HIS A 120 10.37 6.55 8.31
N VAL A 121 11.40 7.43 8.25
CA VAL A 121 11.60 8.50 9.24
C VAL A 121 10.47 9.54 9.23
N GLY A 122 9.80 9.73 8.10
CA GLY A 122 8.68 10.67 8.01
C GLY A 122 7.31 10.09 8.32
N MET A 123 7.16 8.77 8.54
CA MET A 123 5.88 8.18 8.97
C MET A 123 5.48 8.62 10.38
N LEU A 124 4.22 8.39 10.77
CA LEU A 124 3.76 8.59 12.14
C LEU A 124 4.58 7.76 13.14
N PRO A 125 4.94 8.29 14.33
CA PRO A 125 5.77 7.57 15.30
C PRO A 125 5.22 6.21 15.73
N ASP A 126 3.89 6.06 15.83
CA ASP A 126 3.28 4.78 16.22
C ASP A 126 3.39 3.73 15.11
N LEU A 127 3.30 4.15 13.84
CA LEU A 127 3.60 3.27 12.70
C LEU A 127 5.08 2.90 12.67
N GLN A 128 5.99 3.84 12.94
CA GLN A 128 7.44 3.56 12.98
C GLN A 128 7.82 2.49 14.01
N LYS A 129 7.13 2.44 15.15
CA LYS A 129 7.34 1.42 16.19
C LYS A 129 6.93 0.02 15.73
N MET A 130 5.87 -0.07 14.94
CA MET A 130 5.35 -1.35 14.42
C MET A 130 6.09 -1.83 13.18
N VAL A 131 6.51 -0.91 12.32
CA VAL A 131 7.18 -1.21 11.05
C VAL A 131 8.69 -1.25 11.24
N CYS A 132 9.27 -2.44 11.24
CA CYS A 132 10.71 -2.61 11.44
C CYS A 132 11.51 -2.35 10.15
N ARG A 133 12.20 -1.19 10.09
CA ARG A 133 12.99 -0.75 8.94
C ARG A 133 14.01 -1.78 8.41
N LYS A 134 14.57 -2.62 9.28
CA LYS A 134 15.63 -3.61 8.94
C LYS A 134 15.17 -4.72 7.99
N TYR A 135 13.88 -5.03 7.95
CA TYR A 135 13.35 -6.12 7.12
C TYR A 135 12.86 -5.66 5.74
N LEU A 136 12.79 -4.35 5.52
CA LEU A 136 12.24 -3.76 4.31
C LEU A 136 13.29 -3.69 3.20
N ARG A 137 12.96 -4.20 2.01
CA ARG A 137 13.85 -4.23 0.85
C ARG A 137 13.33 -3.41 -0.32
N SER A 138 12.02 -3.19 -0.37
CA SER A 138 11.34 -2.42 -1.40
C SER A 138 10.33 -1.43 -0.81
N VAL A 139 9.94 -0.41 -1.59
CA VAL A 139 8.88 0.54 -1.19
C VAL A 139 7.53 -0.16 -1.07
N ASP A 140 7.30 -1.22 -1.85
CA ASP A 140 6.08 -2.02 -1.78
C ASP A 140 6.02 -2.82 -0.46
N ASP A 141 7.16 -3.35 0.01
CA ASP A 141 7.25 -4.02 1.32
C ASP A 141 6.90 -3.03 2.44
N LEU A 142 7.45 -1.81 2.39
CA LEU A 142 7.14 -0.75 3.35
C LEU A 142 5.65 -0.43 3.34
N MET A 143 5.06 -0.28 2.15
CA MET A 143 3.64 0.04 1.97
C MET A 143 2.76 -1.04 2.58
N GLN A 144 3.03 -2.31 2.30
CA GLN A 144 2.25 -3.42 2.82
C GLN A 144 2.34 -3.50 4.35
N GLU A 145 3.55 -3.50 4.91
CA GLU A 145 3.77 -3.60 6.35
C GLU A 145 3.13 -2.41 7.09
N ALA A 146 3.26 -1.20 6.53
CA ALA A 146 2.69 0.00 7.14
C ALA A 146 1.15 0.02 7.07
N LEU A 147 0.54 -0.50 6.00
CA LEU A 147 -0.91 -0.65 5.92
C LEU A 147 -1.44 -1.69 6.91
N GLU A 148 -0.72 -2.79 7.12
CA GLU A 148 -1.07 -3.80 8.13
C GLU A 148 -0.97 -3.21 9.55
N ALA A 149 0.07 -2.41 9.82
CA ALA A 149 0.23 -1.68 11.07
C ALA A 149 -0.89 -0.65 11.29
N GLU A 150 -1.21 0.19 10.28
CA GLU A 150 -2.30 1.18 10.33
C GLU A 150 -3.65 0.52 10.63
N ASN A 151 -3.95 -0.61 10.00
CA ASN A 151 -5.15 -1.40 10.28
C ASN A 151 -5.15 -1.97 11.70
N THR A 152 -3.99 -2.38 12.22
CA THR A 152 -3.87 -2.91 13.58
C THR A 152 -4.14 -1.83 14.62
N ILE A 153 -3.56 -0.64 14.45
CA ILE A 153 -3.82 0.54 15.30
C ILE A 153 -5.31 0.87 15.28
N LYS A 154 -5.90 0.97 14.09
CA LYS A 154 -7.33 1.26 13.94
C LYS A 154 -8.23 0.22 14.61
N LYS A 155 -7.86 -1.07 14.55
CA LYS A 155 -8.58 -2.14 15.25
C LYS A 155 -8.42 -2.05 16.77
N ALA A 156 -7.23 -1.65 17.24
CA ALA A 156 -6.98 -1.44 18.67
C ALA A 156 -7.84 -0.29 19.21
N ASP A 157 -7.97 0.81 18.46
CA ASP A 157 -8.83 1.95 18.83
C ASP A 157 -10.32 1.58 18.87
N GLN A 158 -10.74 0.63 18.02
CA GLN A 158 -12.10 0.11 17.97
C GLN A 158 -12.34 -1.02 18.97
N TYR A 159 -11.30 -1.54 19.63
CA TYR A 159 -11.44 -2.65 20.54
C TYR A 159 -12.20 -2.19 21.78
N ARG A 160 -13.41 -2.73 21.95
CA ARG A 160 -14.16 -2.62 23.19
C ARG A 160 -13.84 -3.85 24.03
N ALA A 161 -13.26 -3.64 25.21
CA ALA A 161 -13.10 -4.72 26.18
C ALA A 161 -14.45 -5.42 26.36
N PRO A 162 -14.48 -6.77 26.42
CA PRO A 162 -15.70 -7.47 26.78
C PRO A 162 -16.21 -6.88 28.08
N THR A 163 -17.50 -6.55 28.14
CA THR A 163 -18.13 -6.10 29.38
C THR A 163 -17.79 -7.14 30.44
N SER A 164 -17.12 -6.73 31.53
CA SER A 164 -16.86 -7.64 32.63
C SER A 164 -18.22 -8.16 33.08
N ASP A 165 -18.44 -9.47 32.93
CA ASP A 165 -19.61 -10.16 33.44
C ASP A 165 -19.55 -10.14 34.98
N GLU A 166 -19.66 -8.98 35.60
CA GLU A 166 -19.88 -8.88 37.06
C GLU A 166 -21.23 -9.49 37.46
N THR A 167 -22.05 -9.90 36.47
CA THR A 167 -23.39 -10.48 36.65
C THR A 167 -23.54 -11.93 36.19
N THR A 168 -22.54 -12.59 35.58
CA THR A 168 -22.62 -14.05 35.41
C THR A 168 -22.08 -14.73 36.65
N LEU A 169 -22.95 -14.91 37.64
CA LEU A 169 -22.71 -15.80 38.78
C LEU A 169 -22.10 -17.11 38.25
N PRO A 170 -20.87 -17.49 38.66
CA PRO A 170 -20.22 -18.73 38.23
C PRO A 170 -21.10 -19.97 38.47
N GLU A 171 -21.97 -19.88 39.46
CA GLU A 171 -22.94 -20.90 39.87
C GLU A 171 -23.99 -21.22 38.79
N LEU A 172 -24.25 -20.33 37.83
CA LEU A 172 -25.19 -20.57 36.72
C LEU A 172 -24.54 -21.17 35.46
N LYS A 173 -23.22 -21.02 35.26
CA LYS A 173 -22.51 -21.60 34.09
C LYS A 173 -22.13 -23.08 34.28
N TYR A 174 -22.14 -23.57 35.51
CA TYR A 174 -21.85 -24.97 35.85
C TYR A 174 -22.96 -25.58 36.71
N SER A 175 -24.19 -25.61 36.20
CA SER A 175 -25.12 -26.64 36.65
C SER A 175 -24.75 -27.95 35.95
N PRO A 176 -24.17 -28.96 36.63
CA PRO A 176 -24.10 -30.30 36.07
C PRO A 176 -25.56 -30.73 35.89
N GLY A 177 -26.06 -30.67 34.66
CA GLY A 177 -27.44 -31.00 34.35
C GLY A 177 -27.78 -32.34 34.97
N LYS A 178 -28.68 -32.33 35.97
CA LYS A 178 -29.39 -33.54 36.36
C LYS A 178 -30.12 -33.96 35.09
N ARG A 179 -29.74 -35.11 34.55
CA ARG A 179 -30.45 -35.77 33.45
C ARG A 179 -31.89 -35.99 33.90
N GLU A 180 -32.77 -35.04 33.61
CA GLU A 180 -34.19 -35.31 33.66
C GLU A 180 -34.51 -36.17 32.45
N GLU A 181 -34.74 -37.44 32.75
CA GLU A 181 -35.33 -38.49 31.92
C GLU A 181 -36.73 -38.06 31.47
N THR A 182 -36.81 -36.99 30.68
CA THR A 182 -38.03 -36.69 29.95
C THR A 182 -38.09 -37.69 28.80
N SER A 183 -39.01 -38.63 28.91
CA SER A 183 -39.46 -39.50 27.84
C SER A 183 -40.07 -38.64 26.73
N TYR A 184 -39.22 -38.00 25.91
CA TYR A 184 -39.64 -37.53 24.61
C TYR A 184 -39.94 -38.78 23.78
N ARG A 185 -41.22 -39.04 23.62
CA ARG A 185 -41.77 -39.93 22.60
C ARG A 185 -41.27 -39.38 21.26
N ILE A 186 -40.18 -39.96 20.75
CA ILE A 186 -39.62 -39.69 19.43
C ILE A 186 -40.67 -40.17 18.42
N SER A 187 -41.60 -39.27 18.08
CA SER A 187 -42.50 -39.46 16.97
C SER A 187 -41.69 -39.35 15.68
N SER A 188 -41.64 -40.46 14.95
CA SER A 188 -41.12 -40.61 13.59
C SER A 188 -39.69 -40.17 13.35
N LEU A 189 -38.78 -41.16 13.45
CA LEU A 189 -37.54 -41.19 12.68
C LEU A 189 -37.87 -41.03 11.19
N SER A 190 -37.66 -39.83 10.66
CA SER A 190 -37.47 -39.63 9.22
C SER A 190 -36.25 -40.46 8.79
N ASN A 191 -36.36 -41.13 7.65
CA ASN A 191 -35.31 -42.00 7.14
C ASN A 191 -34.02 -41.19 6.95
N PRO A 192 -32.85 -41.68 7.43
CA PRO A 192 -31.57 -40.97 7.27
C PRO A 192 -31.16 -40.79 5.79
N ASN A 193 -31.82 -41.47 4.85
CA ASN A 193 -31.63 -41.27 3.42
C ASN A 193 -32.21 -39.93 2.90
N ASP A 194 -33.21 -39.37 3.58
CA ASP A 194 -33.87 -38.12 3.16
C ASP A 194 -33.02 -36.89 3.55
N GLU A 195 -32.30 -36.95 4.69
CA GLU A 195 -31.37 -35.90 5.13
C GLU A 195 -30.11 -35.83 4.25
N VAL A 196 -29.58 -36.98 3.82
CA VAL A 196 -28.43 -37.00 2.91
C VAL A 196 -28.80 -36.45 1.53
N SER A 197 -30.02 -36.74 1.06
CA SER A 197 -30.52 -36.21 -0.23
C SER A 197 -30.73 -34.71 -0.19
N THR A 198 -31.29 -34.17 0.90
CA THR A 198 -31.49 -32.72 1.07
C THR A 198 -30.17 -31.96 1.19
N LEU A 199 -29.19 -32.50 1.93
CA LEU A 199 -27.85 -31.91 2.03
C LEU A 199 -27.15 -31.89 0.66
N MET A 200 -27.24 -32.99 -0.09
CA MET A 200 -26.65 -33.09 -1.43
C MET A 200 -27.31 -32.11 -2.41
N GLN A 201 -28.62 -31.94 -2.35
CA GLN A 201 -29.36 -30.96 -3.15
C GLN A 201 -28.92 -29.52 -2.83
N ALA A 202 -28.80 -29.18 -1.54
CA ALA A 202 -28.34 -27.86 -1.10
C ALA A 202 -26.91 -27.56 -1.57
N GLN A 203 -26.03 -28.57 -1.51
CA GLN A 203 -24.67 -28.43 -2.01
C GLN A 203 -24.64 -28.14 -3.53
N ILE A 204 -25.49 -28.83 -4.31
CA ILE A 204 -25.62 -28.59 -5.74
C ILE A 204 -26.07 -27.16 -6.01
N GLU A 205 -27.10 -26.68 -5.30
CA GLU A 205 -27.61 -25.30 -5.46
C GLU A 205 -26.53 -24.25 -5.17
N VAL A 206 -25.78 -24.41 -4.08
CA VAL A 206 -24.68 -23.50 -3.71
C VAL A 206 -23.61 -23.48 -4.80
N THR A 207 -23.23 -24.65 -5.33
CA THR A 207 -22.22 -24.71 -6.41
C THR A 207 -22.71 -24.07 -7.71
N GLN A 208 -24.01 -24.18 -8.02
CA GLN A 208 -24.60 -23.55 -9.19
C GLN A 208 -24.58 -22.02 -9.06
N ARG A 209 -25.04 -21.46 -7.94
CA ARG A 209 -25.03 -20.01 -7.67
C ARG A 209 -23.61 -19.43 -7.71
N LEU A 210 -22.63 -20.15 -7.15
CA LEU A 210 -21.22 -19.75 -7.23
C LEU A 210 -20.73 -19.73 -8.69
N SER A 211 -21.08 -20.73 -9.49
CA SER A 211 -20.67 -20.77 -10.90
C SER A 211 -21.28 -19.64 -11.74
N GLU A 212 -22.52 -19.24 -11.45
CA GLU A 212 -23.20 -18.11 -12.10
C GLU A 212 -22.53 -16.79 -11.71
N SER A 213 -22.23 -16.60 -10.43
CA SER A 213 -21.53 -15.41 -9.92
C SER A 213 -20.15 -15.24 -10.56
N VAL A 214 -19.41 -16.34 -10.75
CA VAL A 214 -18.11 -16.32 -11.43
C VAL A 214 -18.25 -15.90 -12.89
N LYS A 215 -19.25 -16.40 -13.61
CA LYS A 215 -19.52 -16.01 -15.00
C LYS A 215 -19.89 -14.53 -15.12
N GLU A 216 -20.69 -14.01 -14.18
CA GLU A 216 -21.05 -12.59 -14.13
C GLU A 216 -19.82 -11.71 -13.87
N LEU A 217 -18.96 -12.08 -12.93
CA LEU A 217 -17.72 -11.34 -12.67
C LEU A 217 -16.77 -11.36 -13.87
N GLN A 218 -16.67 -12.50 -14.57
CA GLN A 218 -15.88 -12.61 -15.79
C GLN A 218 -16.39 -11.68 -16.90
N SER A 219 -17.71 -11.62 -17.14
CA SER A 219 -18.28 -10.71 -18.15
C SER A 219 -18.13 -9.23 -17.77
N ARG A 220 -18.19 -8.90 -16.48
CA ARG A 220 -17.90 -7.54 -15.99
C ARG A 220 -16.44 -7.16 -16.19
N LEU A 221 -15.52 -8.09 -15.99
CA LEU A 221 -14.09 -7.86 -16.21
C LEU A 221 -13.81 -7.59 -17.69
N THR A 222 -14.33 -8.40 -18.61
CA THR A 222 -14.13 -8.19 -20.05
C THR A 222 -14.77 -6.89 -20.52
N SER A 223 -15.96 -6.53 -20.01
CA SER A 223 -16.59 -5.23 -20.30
C SER A 223 -15.80 -4.03 -19.77
N LEU A 224 -15.06 -4.20 -18.66
CA LEU A 224 -14.15 -3.17 -18.15
C LEU A 224 -12.88 -3.11 -19.00
N GLU A 225 -12.32 -4.24 -19.41
CA GLU A 225 -11.17 -4.28 -20.31
C GLU A 225 -11.50 -3.60 -21.65
N GLU A 226 -12.66 -3.83 -22.25
CA GLU A 226 -13.11 -3.12 -23.46
C GLU A 226 -13.26 -1.61 -23.23
N ARG A 227 -13.76 -1.20 -22.05
CA ARG A 227 -13.93 0.22 -21.72
C ARG A 227 -12.61 0.94 -21.46
N PHE A 228 -11.62 0.26 -20.88
CA PHE A 228 -10.36 0.87 -20.46
C PHE A 228 -9.20 0.65 -21.46
N GLY A 229 -9.22 -0.44 -22.22
CA GLY A 229 -8.10 -0.89 -23.05
C GLY A 229 -7.81 0.01 -24.26
N GLU A 230 -8.83 0.49 -24.96
CA GLU A 230 -8.62 1.20 -26.22
C GLU A 230 -8.75 2.72 -26.10
N LYS A 231 -9.73 3.22 -25.33
CA LYS A 231 -10.03 4.66 -25.30
C LYS A 231 -9.01 5.47 -24.50
N LYS A 232 -8.56 4.97 -23.34
CA LYS A 232 -7.62 5.74 -22.51
C LYS A 232 -6.20 5.73 -23.06
N GLN A 233 -5.75 4.64 -23.67
CA GLN A 233 -4.43 4.60 -24.28
C GLN A 233 -4.36 5.51 -25.52
N THR A 234 -5.40 5.50 -26.36
CA THR A 234 -5.46 6.37 -27.54
C THR A 234 -5.60 7.84 -27.17
N GLU A 235 -6.42 8.18 -26.16
CA GLU A 235 -6.55 9.56 -25.67
C GLU A 235 -5.24 10.09 -25.06
N LEU A 236 -4.52 9.26 -24.29
CA LEU A 236 -3.26 9.66 -23.68
C LEU A 236 -2.15 9.80 -24.74
N LEU A 237 -2.08 8.88 -25.71
CA LEU A 237 -1.18 8.99 -26.86
C LEU A 237 -1.49 10.24 -27.71
N GLN A 238 -2.76 10.54 -27.94
CA GLN A 238 -3.17 11.75 -28.66
C GLN A 238 -2.74 13.02 -27.93
N ARG A 239 -2.93 13.08 -26.60
CA ARG A 239 -2.52 14.21 -25.77
C ARG A 239 -1.00 14.41 -25.74
N ILE A 240 -0.24 13.31 -25.71
CA ILE A 240 1.23 13.35 -25.84
C ILE A 240 1.62 13.89 -27.22
N PHE A 241 0.95 13.43 -28.28
CA PHE A 241 1.23 13.87 -29.65
C PHE A 241 0.95 15.37 -29.82
N GLU A 242 -0.19 15.87 -29.33
CA GLU A 242 -0.54 17.29 -29.34
C GLU A 242 0.52 18.13 -28.60
N SER A 243 0.95 17.70 -27.41
CA SER A 243 1.97 18.38 -26.62
C SER A 243 3.35 18.42 -27.32
N ILE A 244 3.75 17.33 -27.97
CA ILE A 244 4.99 17.31 -28.77
C ILE A 244 4.89 18.30 -29.95
N THR A 245 3.73 18.36 -30.61
CA THR A 245 3.52 19.26 -31.76
C THR A 245 3.58 20.73 -31.34
N GLU A 246 3.02 21.07 -30.18
CA GLU A 246 3.16 22.40 -29.58
C GLU A 246 4.62 22.76 -29.33
N LEU A 247 5.38 21.85 -28.70
CA LEU A 247 6.80 22.09 -28.38
C LEU A 247 7.67 22.25 -29.64
N GLN A 248 7.37 21.52 -30.72
CA GLN A 248 8.06 21.69 -32.00
C GLN A 248 7.77 23.05 -32.64
N ASN A 249 6.54 23.56 -32.51
CA ASN A 249 6.20 24.90 -32.99
C ASN A 249 6.91 26.02 -32.21
N TYR A 250 7.22 25.81 -30.94
CA TYR A 250 8.01 26.77 -30.14
C TYR A 250 9.50 26.81 -30.50
N ASN A 251 10.05 25.76 -31.14
CA ASN A 251 11.49 25.64 -31.39
C ASN A 251 11.93 26.09 -32.81
N CYS A 252 10.99 26.56 -33.65
CA CYS A 252 11.26 26.93 -35.04
C CYS A 252 11.48 28.44 -35.29
N ASN A 253 11.84 29.23 -34.28
CA ASN A 253 12.30 30.62 -34.49
C ASN A 253 13.67 30.90 -33.84
N PRO A 254 14.77 30.29 -34.34
CA PRO A 254 16.11 30.53 -33.79
C PRO A 254 16.80 31.82 -34.31
N SER A 255 16.10 32.79 -34.93
CA SER A 255 16.76 33.97 -35.52
C SER A 255 16.21 35.34 -35.12
N GLY A 256 15.41 35.42 -34.05
CA GLY A 256 15.05 36.71 -33.45
C GLY A 256 16.15 37.22 -32.52
N LYS A 257 17.18 37.87 -33.06
CA LYS A 257 18.13 38.65 -32.24
C LYS A 257 17.32 39.61 -31.35
N PRO A 258 17.53 39.64 -30.02
CA PRO A 258 16.91 40.63 -29.18
C PRO A 258 17.59 41.97 -29.46
N ASP A 259 16.91 42.83 -30.23
CA ASP A 259 17.34 44.20 -30.44
C ASP A 259 17.18 44.94 -29.12
N GLY A 260 18.28 45.04 -28.39
CA GLY A 260 18.39 45.81 -27.17
C GLY A 260 18.30 47.29 -27.46
N ARG A 261 17.08 47.84 -27.56
CA ARG A 261 16.86 49.29 -27.46
C ARG A 261 15.41 49.63 -27.10
N LYS A 262 15.30 50.25 -25.93
CA LYS A 262 14.24 51.18 -25.49
C LYS A 262 12.90 50.55 -25.13
N HIS A 263 12.64 50.44 -23.82
CA HIS A 263 11.36 50.92 -23.26
C HIS A 263 11.44 51.14 -21.74
N GLN A 264 12.03 52.28 -21.36
CA GLN A 264 11.57 53.02 -20.19
C GLN A 264 10.31 53.80 -20.60
N GLU A 265 9.15 53.17 -20.76
CA GLU A 265 7.87 53.89 -20.79
C GLU A 265 6.69 52.92 -20.78
N LYS A 266 6.24 52.51 -19.59
CA LYS A 266 4.89 51.98 -19.33
C LYS A 266 4.72 51.69 -17.83
N ARG A 267 4.86 52.75 -17.01
CA ARG A 267 4.46 52.74 -15.59
C ARG A 267 3.18 53.56 -15.32
N LYS A 268 2.34 53.81 -16.34
CA LYS A 268 1.14 54.66 -16.17
C LYS A 268 -0.21 54.05 -16.59
N SER A 269 -0.34 52.79 -16.99
CA SER A 269 -1.66 52.25 -17.45
C SER A 269 -2.31 51.17 -16.58
N THR A 270 -1.76 50.83 -15.41
CA THR A 270 -2.37 49.79 -14.54
C THR A 270 -3.35 50.36 -13.50
N GLN A 271 -3.66 51.67 -13.54
CA GLN A 271 -4.61 52.30 -12.61
C GLN A 271 -6.07 52.32 -13.11
N GLN A 272 -6.38 51.84 -14.33
CA GLN A 272 -7.73 51.94 -14.91
C GLN A 272 -8.52 50.63 -15.07
N ARG A 273 -7.99 49.47 -14.65
CA ARG A 273 -8.71 48.18 -14.74
C ARG A 273 -9.30 47.67 -13.42
N LYS A 274 -9.64 48.56 -12.49
CA LYS A 274 -10.37 48.21 -11.26
C LYS A 274 -11.88 48.52 -11.27
N ASN A 275 -12.44 49.02 -12.38
CA ASN A 275 -13.85 49.49 -12.40
C ASN A 275 -14.81 48.69 -13.31
N VAL A 276 -14.51 47.45 -13.72
CA VAL A 276 -15.40 46.68 -14.63
C VAL A 276 -15.75 45.28 -14.11
N SER A 277 -15.58 45.00 -12.82
CA SER A 277 -15.95 43.69 -12.25
C SER A 277 -16.79 43.81 -10.97
N SER A 278 -17.80 44.68 -10.99
CA SER A 278 -18.79 44.76 -9.90
C SER A 278 -20.25 44.77 -10.39
N THR A 279 -20.53 44.34 -11.63
CA THR A 279 -21.90 44.47 -12.22
C THR A 279 -22.50 43.14 -12.71
N GLN A 280 -22.03 41.98 -12.24
CA GLN A 280 -22.62 40.68 -12.64
C GLN A 280 -22.94 39.74 -11.47
N GLN A 281 -23.23 40.27 -10.28
CA GLN A 281 -23.73 39.48 -9.14
C GLN A 281 -25.09 39.98 -8.61
N ALA A 282 -25.95 40.47 -9.51
CA ALA A 282 -27.35 40.74 -9.20
C ALA A 282 -28.22 40.11 -10.30
N GLY A 283 -28.67 38.87 -10.09
CA GLY A 283 -29.63 38.25 -10.99
C GLY A 283 -29.60 36.73 -11.07
N MET A 284 -29.62 36.02 -9.94
CA MET A 284 -30.05 34.61 -9.89
C MET A 284 -30.66 34.26 -8.52
N GLU A 285 -31.58 35.10 -8.04
CA GLU A 285 -32.56 34.68 -7.03
C GLU A 285 -33.94 34.94 -7.62
N THR A 286 -34.57 33.88 -8.12
CA THR A 286 -36.03 33.61 -8.12
C THR A 286 -36.26 32.48 -9.10
N LEU A 287 -36.56 31.28 -8.59
CA LEU A 287 -37.53 30.32 -9.13
C LEU A 287 -37.38 28.98 -8.40
N GLU A 288 -37.79 28.93 -7.14
CA GLU A 288 -38.20 27.69 -6.48
C GLU A 288 -39.48 28.00 -5.69
N SER A 289 -40.61 27.92 -6.38
CA SER A 289 -41.95 27.76 -5.80
C SER A 289 -42.93 27.47 -6.95
N ARG A 290 -43.12 26.19 -7.26
CA ARG A 290 -44.40 25.61 -7.69
C ARG A 290 -44.33 24.09 -7.69
#